data_AF-S4NY70-F1
#
_entry.id   AF-S4NY70-F1
#
_cell.length_a   1.000
_cell.length_b   1.000
_cell.length_c   1.000
_cell.angle_alpha   90.00
_cell.angle_beta   90.00
_cell.angle_gamma   90.00
#
_symmetry.space_group_name_H-M   'P 1'
#
loop_
_entity.id
_entity.type
_entity.pdbx_description
1 polymer ?
#
loop_
_entity_poly.entity_id
_entity_poly.type
_entity_poly.pdbx_seq_one_letter_code
_entity_poly.pdbx_strand_id
1 'polypeptide(L)'
;MEESIITYLNTCRMIQYAVRATLLSVPCLINAGMYGEAAKQLIRMTSEDSDLRSAMLLEQAALCFLKGPSNKIMSRKYAFHMVLAGHRFSKAGQKKHAYRCYKQAYQVYSGSGWRLSTDHVQFALGRLAGALR
;
A
#
# COMPACT_ATOMS: atom_id res chain seq x y z
N MET A 1 -3.87 -17.47 12.86
CA MET A 1 -3.44 -17.15 11.48
C MET A 1 -2.10 -16.42 11.43
N GLU A 2 -1.75 -15.61 12.43
CA GLU A 2 -0.41 -14.99 12.52
C GLU A 2 0.72 -16.03 12.51
N GLU A 3 0.61 -17.08 13.33
CA GLU A 3 1.60 -18.16 13.39
C GLU A 3 1.81 -18.83 12.02
N SER A 4 0.72 -19.16 11.31
CA SER A 4 0.81 -19.74 9.97
C SER A 4 1.53 -18.82 8.98
N ILE A 5 1.31 -17.50 9.04
CA ILE A 5 2.01 -16.53 8.18
C ILE A 5 3.52 -16.58 8.47
N ILE A 6 3.89 -16.58 9.75
CA ILE A 6 5.29 -16.60 10.19
C ILE A 6 5.96 -17.92 9.79
N THR A 7 5.30 -19.06 10.00
CA THR A 7 5.82 -20.38 9.63
C THR A 7 6.03 -20.47 8.11
N TYR A 8 5.06 -20.06 7.29
CA TYR A 8 5.22 -20.08 5.83
C TYR A 8 6.34 -19.15 5.36
N LEU A 9 6.48 -17.98 5.98
CA LEU A 9 7.49 -16.99 5.61
C LEU A 9 8.90 -17.44 6.01
N ASN A 10 9.10 -17.82 7.27
CA ASN A 10 10.43 -17.98 7.84
C ASN A 10 10.91 -19.43 7.81
N THR A 11 10.03 -20.38 8.16
CA THR A 11 10.38 -21.80 8.27
C THR A 11 10.30 -22.48 6.91
N CYS A 12 9.15 -22.40 6.24
CA CYS A 12 8.96 -23.03 4.94
C CYS A 12 9.62 -22.25 3.79
N ARG A 13 9.83 -20.94 3.98
CA ARG A 13 10.35 -20.02 2.94
C ARG A 13 9.49 -19.99 1.67
N MET A 14 8.18 -20.17 1.83
CA MET A 14 7.20 -20.20 0.75
C MET A 14 6.34 -18.94 0.77
N ILE A 15 6.85 -17.87 0.16
CA ILE A 15 6.20 -16.54 0.18
C ILE A 15 4.77 -16.56 -0.35
N GLN A 16 4.47 -17.41 -1.35
CA GLN A 16 3.13 -17.54 -1.92
C GLN A 16 2.11 -18.01 -0.86
N TYR A 17 2.49 -18.95 0.01
CA TYR A 17 1.62 -19.44 1.08
C TYR A 17 1.51 -18.43 2.21
N ALA A 18 2.60 -17.73 2.55
CA ALA A 18 2.56 -16.64 3.53
C ALA A 18 1.60 -15.53 3.08
N VAL A 19 1.68 -15.09 1.82
CA VAL A 19 0.77 -14.09 1.23
C VAL A 19 -0.68 -14.57 1.24
N ARG A 20 -0.95 -15.83 0.86
CA ARG A 20 -2.32 -16.38 0.90
C ARG A 20 -2.89 -16.39 2.31
N ALA A 21 -2.10 -16.81 3.30
CA ALA A 21 -2.50 -16.76 4.70
C ALA A 21 -2.74 -15.31 5.17
N THR A 22 -1.90 -14.36 4.75
CA THR A 22 -2.12 -12.93 5.02
C THR A 22 -3.43 -12.41 4.42
N LEU A 23 -3.73 -12.75 3.16
CA LEU A 23 -4.96 -12.32 2.49
C LEU A 23 -6.23 -12.88 3.15
N LEU A 24 -6.15 -14.08 3.74
CA LEU A 24 -7.24 -14.65 4.55
C LEU A 24 -7.35 -14.00 5.93
N SER A 25 -6.23 -13.58 6.52
CA SER A 25 -6.17 -12.98 7.87
C SER A 25 -6.71 -11.55 7.91
N VAL A 26 -6.41 -10.77 6.88
CA VAL A 26 -6.72 -9.34 6.80
C VAL A 26 -8.22 -9.05 6.96
N PRO A 27 -9.15 -9.73 6.26
CA PRO A 27 -10.58 -9.52 6.46
C PRO A 27 -11.05 -9.79 7.89
N CYS A 28 -10.51 -10.83 8.55
CA CYS A 28 -10.81 -11.14 9.95
C CYS A 28 -10.37 -10.00 10.88
N LEU A 29 -9.17 -9.47 10.67
CA LEU A 29 -8.64 -8.34 11.44
C LEU A 29 -9.44 -7.05 11.20
N ILE A 30 -9.82 -6.78 9.95
CA ILE A 30 -10.67 -5.63 9.61
C ILE A 30 -12.02 -5.75 10.31
N ASN A 31 -12.66 -6.92 10.29
CA ASN A 31 -13.94 -7.17 10.96
C ASN A 31 -13.83 -7.01 12.49
N ALA A 32 -12.67 -7.32 13.06
CA ALA A 32 -12.36 -7.10 14.48
C ALA A 32 -11.95 -5.65 14.81
N GLY A 33 -11.96 -4.72 13.85
CA GLY A 33 -11.54 -3.33 14.04
C GLY A 33 -10.02 -3.14 14.17
N MET A 34 -9.22 -4.18 13.92
CA MET A 34 -7.76 -4.20 14.05
C MET A 34 -7.04 -3.75 12.77
N TYR A 35 -7.41 -2.57 12.25
CA TYR A 35 -6.91 -2.04 10.97
C TYR A 35 -5.38 -1.87 10.92
N GLY A 36 -4.78 -1.48 12.04
CA GLY A 36 -3.33 -1.33 12.14
C GLY A 36 -2.58 -2.65 11.99
N GLU A 37 -3.09 -3.73 12.60
CA GLU A 37 -2.50 -5.06 12.48
C GLU A 37 -2.71 -5.65 11.07
N ALA A 38 -3.89 -5.44 10.48
CA ALA A 38 -4.16 -5.82 9.09
C ALA A 38 -3.15 -5.17 8.13
N ALA A 39 -2.92 -3.86 8.27
CA ALA A 39 -1.93 -3.15 7.46
C ALA A 39 -0.51 -3.69 7.68
N LYS A 40 -0.10 -3.97 8.93
CA LYS A 40 1.22 -4.52 9.25
C LYS A 40 1.45 -5.88 8.59
N GLN A 41 0.47 -6.78 8.61
CA GLN A 41 0.59 -8.09 7.95
C GLN A 41 0.82 -7.93 6.44
N LEU A 42 0.06 -7.04 5.78
CA LEU A 42 0.21 -6.76 4.35
C LEU A 42 1.59 -6.16 4.01
N ILE A 43 2.05 -5.17 4.79
CA ILE A 43 3.34 -4.51 4.58
C ILE A 43 4.49 -5.50 4.74
N ARG A 44 4.42 -6.41 5.72
CA ARG A 44 5.43 -7.44 5.96
C ARG A 44 5.62 -8.37 4.75
N MET A 45 4.57 -8.57 3.97
CA MET A 45 4.66 -9.41 2.77
C MET A 45 5.33 -8.70 1.59
N THR A 46 5.60 -7.40 1.63
CA THR A 46 6.24 -6.68 0.51
C THR A 46 7.72 -7.08 0.35
N SER A 47 8.19 -7.19 -0.88
CA SER A 47 9.61 -7.40 -1.22
C SER A 47 9.98 -6.75 -2.57
N GLU A 48 11.27 -6.71 -2.89
CA GLU A 48 11.74 -6.18 -4.17
C GLU A 48 11.65 -7.20 -5.31
N ASP A 49 11.52 -8.49 -4.99
CA ASP A 49 11.47 -9.59 -5.98
C ASP A 49 10.21 -9.56 -6.85
N SER A 50 9.15 -8.90 -6.39
CA SER A 50 7.89 -8.80 -7.11
C SER A 50 7.25 -7.43 -6.88
N ASP A 51 7.58 -6.48 -7.77
CA ASP A 51 7.03 -5.12 -7.69
C ASP A 51 5.50 -5.10 -7.77
N LEU A 52 4.87 -5.93 -8.61
CA LEU A 52 3.41 -5.96 -8.74
C LEU A 52 2.72 -6.42 -7.46
N ARG A 53 3.18 -7.51 -6.86
CA ARG A 53 2.64 -8.06 -5.61
C ARG A 53 2.80 -7.04 -4.48
N SER A 54 3.99 -6.46 -4.35
CA SER A 54 4.27 -5.43 -3.35
C SER A 54 3.40 -4.20 -3.54
N ALA A 55 3.16 -3.76 -4.78
CA ALA A 55 2.27 -2.64 -5.07
C ALA A 55 0.84 -2.90 -4.60
N MET A 56 0.29 -4.07 -4.92
CA MET A 56 -1.06 -4.46 -4.49
C MET A 56 -1.18 -4.52 -2.96
N LEU A 57 -0.20 -5.13 -2.29
CA LEU A 57 -0.20 -5.26 -0.83
C LEU A 57 -0.09 -3.89 -0.14
N LEU A 58 0.75 -2.99 -0.65
CA LEU A 58 0.87 -1.61 -0.14
C LEU A 58 -0.41 -0.82 -0.33
N GLU A 59 -1.08 -0.97 -1.47
CA GLU A 59 -2.37 -0.35 -1.72
C GLU A 59 -3.43 -0.86 -0.73
N GLN A 60 -3.52 -2.18 -0.51
CA GLN A 60 -4.45 -2.74 0.48
C GLN A 60 -4.11 -2.30 1.91
N ALA A 61 -2.83 -2.18 2.26
CA ALA A 61 -2.39 -1.66 3.55
C ALA A 61 -2.79 -0.19 3.74
N ALA A 62 -2.68 0.61 2.68
CA ALA A 62 -3.16 1.99 2.69
C ALA A 62 -4.66 2.03 3.00
N LEU A 63 -5.47 1.23 2.30
CA LEU A 63 -6.92 1.18 2.52
C LEU A 63 -7.30 0.73 3.94
N CYS A 64 -6.48 -0.10 4.59
CA CYS A 64 -6.67 -0.43 6.00
C CYS A 64 -6.55 0.83 6.89
N PHE A 65 -5.55 1.69 6.66
CA PHE A 65 -5.43 2.95 7.39
C PHE A 65 -6.59 3.90 7.12
N LEU A 66 -7.13 3.92 5.89
CA LEU A 66 -8.29 4.75 5.55
C LEU A 66 -9.58 4.27 6.25
N LYS A 67 -9.78 2.95 6.36
CA LYS A 67 -10.94 2.36 7.06
C LYS A 67 -10.87 2.48 8.59
N GLY A 68 -9.66 2.69 9.13
CA GLY A 68 -9.46 2.86 10.57
C GLY A 68 -10.03 4.18 11.13
N PRO A 69 -9.76 4.48 12.41
CA PRO A 69 -10.20 5.71 13.04
C PRO A 69 -9.78 6.94 12.22
N SER A 70 -10.75 7.80 11.92
CA SER A 70 -10.57 9.01 11.11
C SER A 70 -9.75 10.05 11.88
N ASN A 71 -8.43 9.93 11.78
CA ASN A 71 -7.49 10.88 12.37
C ASN A 71 -6.38 11.25 11.38
N LYS A 72 -5.76 12.41 11.60
CA LYS A 72 -4.71 12.98 10.73
C LYS A 72 -3.53 12.01 10.53
N ILE A 73 -3.20 11.20 11.54
CA ILE A 73 -2.10 10.23 11.48
C ILE A 73 -2.43 9.11 10.49
N MET A 74 -3.66 8.59 10.53
CA MET A 74 -4.11 7.52 9.63
C MET A 74 -4.24 8.01 8.19
N SER A 75 -4.77 9.22 7.97
CA SER A 75 -4.77 9.83 6.63
C SER A 75 -3.36 9.99 6.07
N ARG A 76 -2.38 10.37 6.92
CA ARG A 76 -0.97 10.45 6.51
C ARG A 76 -0.39 9.09 6.15
N LYS A 77 -0.66 8.05 6.95
CA LYS A 77 -0.23 6.67 6.66
C LYS A 77 -0.84 6.18 5.36
N TYR A 78 -2.13 6.43 5.12
CA TYR A 78 -2.79 6.11 3.85
C TYR A 78 -2.06 6.75 2.66
N ALA A 79 -1.89 8.07 2.66
CA ALA A 79 -1.25 8.78 1.55
C ALA A 79 0.19 8.30 1.29
N PHE A 80 0.96 8.08 2.36
CA PHE A 80 2.32 7.56 2.26
C PHE A 80 2.37 6.18 1.59
N HIS A 81 1.51 5.24 2.01
CA HIS A 81 1.48 3.90 1.43
C HIS A 81 0.91 3.91 0.00
N MET A 82 0.00 4.82 -0.34
CA MET A 82 -0.44 5.04 -1.72
C MET A 82 0.70 5.52 -2.63
N VAL A 83 1.58 6.39 -2.14
CA VAL A 83 2.80 6.80 -2.88
C VAL A 83 3.73 5.60 -3.10
N LEU A 84 3.98 4.79 -2.07
CA LEU A 84 4.81 3.58 -2.21
C LEU A 84 4.21 2.57 -3.19
N ALA A 85 2.89 2.35 -3.12
CA ALA A 85 2.17 1.50 -4.08
C ALA A 85 2.30 2.06 -5.51
N GLY A 86 2.14 3.37 -5.69
CA GLY A 86 2.30 4.04 -6.98
C GLY A 86 3.69 3.85 -7.58
N HIS A 87 4.74 3.97 -6.76
CA HIS A 87 6.11 3.71 -7.18
C HIS A 87 6.30 2.25 -7.65
N ARG A 88 5.84 1.27 -6.85
CA ARG A 88 5.94 -0.16 -7.18
C ARG A 88 5.11 -0.53 -8.43
N PHE A 89 3.90 0.02 -8.59
CA PHE A 89 3.11 -0.16 -9.82
C PHE A 89 3.82 0.41 -11.04
N SER A 90 4.50 1.56 -10.91
CA SER A 90 5.28 2.13 -12.01
C SER A 90 6.44 1.23 -12.41
N LYS A 91 7.16 0.65 -11.45
CA LYS A 91 8.24 -0.34 -11.72
C LYS A 91 7.69 -1.61 -12.39
N ALA A 92 6.50 -2.05 -12.02
CA ALA A 92 5.80 -3.18 -12.62
C ALA A 92 5.14 -2.87 -13.99
N GLY A 93 5.36 -1.68 -14.57
CA GLY A 93 4.76 -1.27 -15.85
C GLY A 93 3.27 -0.91 -15.79
N GLN A 94 2.65 -0.95 -14.60
CA GLN A 94 1.23 -0.70 -14.38
C GLN A 94 0.92 0.81 -14.24
N LYS A 95 1.21 1.59 -15.28
CA LYS A 95 1.11 3.07 -15.27
C LYS A 95 -0.26 3.61 -14.84
N LYS A 96 -1.35 2.97 -15.26
CA LYS A 96 -2.73 3.36 -14.88
C LYS A 96 -2.96 3.22 -13.37
N HIS A 97 -2.53 2.10 -12.79
CA HIS A 97 -2.61 1.88 -11.34
C HIS A 97 -1.70 2.85 -10.59
N ALA A 98 -0.47 3.07 -11.07
CA ALA A 98 0.44 4.05 -10.50
C ALA A 98 -0.18 5.45 -10.46
N TYR A 99 -0.72 5.92 -11.58
CA TYR A 99 -1.35 7.25 -11.68
C TYR A 99 -2.53 7.38 -10.70
N ARG A 100 -3.40 6.37 -10.63
CA ARG A 100 -4.50 6.33 -9.68
C ARG A 100 -4.00 6.43 -8.24
N CYS A 101 -2.96 5.67 -7.86
CA CYS A 101 -2.40 5.71 -6.52
C CYS A 101 -1.84 7.09 -6.15
N TYR A 102 -1.07 7.71 -7.04
CA TYR A 102 -0.56 9.07 -6.84
C TYR A 102 -1.70 10.10 -6.76
N LYS A 103 -2.75 9.97 -7.58
CA LYS A 103 -3.90 10.88 -7.56
C LYS A 103 -4.64 10.82 -6.23
N GLN A 104 -4.80 9.62 -5.67
CA GLN A 104 -5.39 9.41 -4.36
C GLN A 104 -4.53 9.98 -3.23
N ALA A 105 -3.21 9.82 -3.29
CA ALA A 105 -2.29 10.45 -2.33
C ALA A 105 -2.35 11.99 -2.41
N TYR A 106 -2.44 12.55 -3.62
CA TYR A 106 -2.54 13.99 -3.83
C TYR A 106 -3.74 14.62 -3.13
N GLN A 107 -4.90 13.94 -3.09
CA GLN A 107 -6.08 14.43 -2.39
C GLN A 107 -5.84 14.68 -0.89
N VAL A 108 -4.93 13.93 -0.27
CA VAL A 108 -4.55 14.11 1.14
C VAL A 108 -3.49 15.20 1.30
N TYR A 109 -2.57 15.30 0.36
CA TYR A 109 -1.45 16.26 0.44
C TYR A 109 -1.83 17.67 0.00
N SER A 110 -2.80 17.80 -0.91
CA SER A 110 -3.33 19.09 -1.33
C SER A 110 -3.88 19.86 -0.13
N GLY A 111 -3.43 21.10 0.06
CA GLY A 111 -3.83 21.95 1.18
C GLY A 111 -3.33 21.52 2.57
N SER A 112 -2.59 20.42 2.70
CA SER A 112 -2.10 19.91 3.99
C SER A 112 -0.91 20.68 4.59
N GLY A 113 -0.24 21.51 3.77
CA GLY A 113 1.01 22.18 4.10
C GLY A 113 2.28 21.34 3.84
N TRP A 114 2.17 20.07 3.46
CA TRP A 114 3.31 19.18 3.18
C TRP A 114 3.89 19.38 1.78
N ARG A 115 4.44 20.56 1.53
CA ARG A 115 4.92 21.01 0.20
C ARG A 115 5.79 19.98 -0.51
N LEU A 116 6.84 19.48 0.14
CA LEU A 116 7.75 18.49 -0.47
C LEU A 116 7.04 17.20 -0.92
N SER A 117 6.08 16.71 -0.12
CA SER A 117 5.30 15.52 -0.47
C SER A 117 4.32 15.81 -1.61
N THR A 118 3.69 16.98 -1.59
CA THR A 118 2.81 17.45 -2.66
C THR A 118 3.56 17.57 -3.99
N ASP A 119 4.73 18.20 -3.98
CA ASP A 119 5.57 18.40 -5.16
C ASP A 119 6.04 17.07 -5.74
N HIS A 120 6.48 16.13 -4.89
CA HIS A 120 6.85 14.78 -5.31
C HIS A 120 5.69 14.06 -6.03
N VAL A 121 4.49 14.12 -5.47
CA VAL A 121 3.29 13.48 -6.05
C VAL A 121 2.90 14.16 -7.37
N GLN A 122 2.92 15.50 -7.43
CA GLN A 122 2.62 16.24 -8.65
C GLN A 122 3.62 15.94 -9.77
N PHE A 123 4.90 15.87 -9.45
CA PHE A 123 5.94 15.47 -10.41
C PHE A 123 5.68 14.06 -10.96
N ALA A 124 5.39 13.09 -10.10
CA ALA A 124 5.05 11.74 -10.52
C ALA A 124 3.80 11.68 -11.40
N LEU A 125 2.74 12.43 -11.03
CA LEU A 125 1.52 12.55 -11.82
C LEU A 125 1.78 13.15 -13.21
N GLY A 126 2.58 14.22 -13.30
CA GLY A 126 2.95 14.84 -14.57
C GLY A 126 3.65 13.87 -15.52
N ARG A 127 4.65 13.14 -14.99
CA ARG A 127 5.35 12.10 -15.77
C ARG A 127 4.42 10.99 -16.26
N LEU A 128 3.57 10.48 -15.38
CA LEU A 128 2.64 9.40 -15.72
C LEU A 128 1.56 9.85 -16.70
N ALA A 129 1.05 11.08 -16.56
CA ALA A 129 0.08 11.65 -17.49
C ALA A 129 0.65 11.77 -18.91
N GLY A 130 1.90 12.19 -19.05
CA GLY A 130 2.58 12.22 -20.36
C GLY A 130 2.76 10.83 -20.97
N ALA A 131 3.02 9.81 -20.13
CA ALA A 131 3.26 8.44 -20.56
C ALA A 131 2.00 7.59 -20.80
N LEU A 132 0.81 8.15 -20.54
CA LEU A 132 -0.51 7.52 -20.70
C LEU A 132 -1.32 8.11 -21.88
N ARG A 133 -0.77 9.10 -22.59
CA ARG A 133 -1.34 9.62 -23.84
C ARG A 133 -1.07 8.68 -25.00
#